data_AF-A0AB33BDC6-F1
#
_entry.id   AF-A0AB33BDC6-F1
#
_cell.length_a   1.000
_cell.length_b   1.000
_cell.length_c   1.000
_cell.angle_alpha   90.00
_cell.angle_beta   90.00
_cell.angle_gamma   90.00
#
_symmetry.space_group_name_H-M   'P 1'
#
loop_
_entity.id
_entity.type
_entity.pdbx_description
1 polymer ?
#
loop_
_entity_poly.entity_id
_entity_poly.type
_entity_poly.pdbx_seq_one_letter_code
_entity_poly.pdbx_strand_id
1 'polypeptide(L)'
;MITLKELHDKVKSDYESGKYDSAKKFYTKGSQNKANYKYTYHGAEKNNVSDYQRGYTQALNDYNNHRHFKLYPKRIVDFLNKLLGNRLIEISDFIDGYVTAKHEIKRNN
;
A
#
# COMPACT_ATOMS: atom_id res chain seq x y z
N MET A 1 -16.84 -15.86 19.33
CA MET A 1 -17.06 -15.31 17.97
C MET A 1 -17.10 -13.80 18.12
N ILE A 2 -16.16 -13.06 17.52
CA ILE A 2 -16.13 -11.59 17.63
C ILE A 2 -17.11 -11.02 16.59
N THR A 3 -18.03 -10.18 17.02
CA THR A 3 -18.98 -9.49 16.14
C THR A 3 -18.33 -8.31 15.43
N LEU A 4 -18.92 -7.87 14.31
CA LEU A 4 -18.43 -6.71 13.57
C LEU A 4 -18.41 -5.43 14.43
N LYS A 5 -19.36 -5.31 15.36
CA LYS A 5 -19.45 -4.19 16.30
C LYS A 5 -18.30 -4.20 17.30
N GLU A 6 -17.98 -5.36 17.87
CA GLU A 6 -16.85 -5.50 18.80
C GLU A 6 -15.50 -5.25 18.13
N LEU A 7 -15.36 -5.67 16.87
CA LEU A 7 -14.17 -5.35 16.07
C LEU A 7 -14.06 -3.85 15.82
N HIS A 8 -15.17 -3.21 15.42
CA HIS A 8 -15.23 -1.77 15.19
C HIS A 8 -14.85 -0.97 16.45
N ASP A 9 -15.46 -1.30 17.58
CA ASP A 9 -15.26 -0.59 18.84
C ASP A 9 -13.83 -0.75 19.36
N LYS A 10 -13.25 -1.94 19.16
CA LYS A 10 -11.85 -2.20 19.50
C LYS A 10 -10.89 -1.40 18.63
N VAL A 11 -11.08 -1.38 17.31
CA VAL A 11 -10.20 -0.60 16.43
C VAL A 11 -10.35 0.90 16.67
N LYS A 12 -11.58 1.37 16.96
CA LYS A 12 -11.82 2.77 17.35
C LYS A 12 -11.09 3.11 18.66
N SER A 13 -11.20 2.27 19.67
CA SER A 13 -10.52 2.46 20.96
C SER A 13 -9.00 2.42 20.84
N ASP A 14 -8.45 1.51 20.04
CA ASP A 14 -7.00 1.42 19.78
C ASP A 14 -6.49 2.64 18.99
N TYR A 15 -7.33 3.24 18.14
CA TYR A 15 -7.02 4.49 17.45
C TYR A 15 -7.05 5.71 18.38
N GLU A 16 -8.12 5.88 19.14
CA GLU A 16 -8.26 7.00 20.09
C GLU A 16 -7.19 6.97 21.20
N SER A 17 -6.70 5.77 21.55
CA SER A 17 -5.59 5.60 22.49
C SER A 17 -4.20 5.79 21.88
N GLY A 18 -4.10 6.15 20.59
CA GLY A 18 -2.83 6.44 19.91
C GLY A 18 -1.97 5.20 19.63
N LYS A 19 -2.48 3.97 19.80
CA LYS A 19 -1.68 2.74 19.60
C LYS A 19 -1.18 2.56 18.16
N TYR A 20 -1.84 3.19 17.19
CA TYR A 20 -1.41 3.17 15.78
C TYR A 20 -0.41 4.27 15.44
N ASP A 21 -0.05 5.18 16.36
CA ASP A 21 0.95 6.22 16.09
C ASP A 21 2.33 5.63 15.79
N SER A 22 2.63 4.46 16.35
CA SER A 22 3.82 3.66 16.04
C SER A 22 3.83 3.19 14.58
N ALA A 23 2.70 2.73 14.07
CA ALA A 23 2.54 2.31 12.68
C ALA A 23 2.64 3.52 11.74
N LYS A 24 2.05 4.66 12.12
CA LYS A 24 2.19 5.94 11.42
C LYS A 24 3.66 6.41 11.37
N LYS A 25 4.40 6.24 12.46
CA LYS A 25 5.86 6.51 12.53
C LYS A 25 6.68 5.54 11.67
N PHE A 26 6.30 4.28 11.56
CA PHE A 26 6.95 3.32 10.65
C PHE A 26 6.73 3.69 9.18
N TYR A 27 5.53 4.11 8.81
CA TYR A 27 5.23 4.60 7.46
C TYR A 27 6.01 5.88 7.13
N THR A 28 6.04 6.84 8.06
CA THR A 28 6.80 8.09 7.86
C THR A 28 8.31 7.89 7.90
N LYS A 29 8.84 6.98 8.73
CA LYS A 29 10.27 6.59 8.72
C LYS A 29 10.67 5.76 7.50
N GLY A 30 9.77 4.96 6.94
CA GLY A 30 10.00 4.22 5.68
C GLY A 30 10.28 5.16 4.50
N SER A 31 9.74 6.39 4.54
CA SER A 31 10.05 7.44 3.58
C SER A 31 11.45 8.06 3.74
N GLN A 32 12.16 7.83 4.85
CA GLN A 32 13.46 8.44 5.12
C GLN A 32 14.66 7.52 4.87
N ASN A 33 14.47 6.19 4.77
CA ASN A 33 15.54 5.25 4.39
C ASN A 33 15.57 5.02 2.88
N LYS A 34 15.75 6.11 2.12
CA LYS A 34 15.90 6.10 0.66
C LYS A 34 17.35 5.86 0.22
N ALA A 35 18.08 5.01 0.94
CA ALA A 35 19.44 4.63 0.61
C ALA A 35 19.47 3.13 0.28
N ASN A 36 19.83 2.82 -0.97
CA ASN A 36 20.18 1.49 -1.51
C ASN A 36 19.10 0.65 -2.19
N TYR A 37 18.05 1.25 -2.76
CA TYR A 37 17.39 0.64 -3.92
C TYR A 37 17.95 1.26 -5.20
N LYS A 38 18.99 0.62 -5.75
CA LYS A 38 19.60 1.00 -7.04
C LYS A 38 18.64 0.57 -8.17
N TYR A 39 17.54 1.32 -8.34
CA TYR A 39 16.73 1.25 -9.56
C TYR A 39 17.53 1.94 -10.66
N THR A 40 18.05 1.16 -11.60
CA THR A 40 18.60 1.68 -12.86
C THR A 40 17.44 2.16 -13.74
N TYR A 41 16.88 3.32 -13.39
CA TYR A 41 15.93 4.03 -14.23
C TYR A 41 16.75 4.82 -15.24
N HIS A 42 16.85 4.29 -16.47
CA HIS A 42 17.39 5.06 -17.58
C HIS A 42 16.38 6.16 -17.92
N GLY A 43 16.82 7.41 -17.81
CA GLY A 43 16.25 8.50 -18.58
C GLY A 43 15.05 9.21 -17.97
N ALA A 44 15.36 10.37 -17.40
CA ALA A 44 14.58 11.60 -17.48
C ALA A 44 13.24 11.70 -16.73
N GLU A 45 13.15 12.84 -16.04
CA GLU A 45 11.97 13.48 -15.47
C GLU A 45 11.53 13.04 -14.06
N LYS A 46 11.49 14.06 -13.17
CA LYS A 46 10.76 14.07 -11.91
C LYS A 46 9.26 13.95 -12.22
N ASN A 47 8.82 12.81 -12.71
CA ASN A 47 7.44 12.62 -13.08
C ASN A 47 6.57 12.44 -11.84
N ASN A 48 5.48 13.21 -11.81
CA ASN A 48 4.40 13.24 -10.83
C ASN A 48 3.58 11.94 -10.91
N VAL A 49 4.25 10.79 -10.78
CA VAL A 49 3.65 9.47 -10.94
C VAL A 49 2.79 9.17 -9.70
N SER A 50 1.49 9.00 -9.93
CA SER A 50 0.51 8.66 -8.89
C SER A 50 0.88 7.36 -8.18
N ASP A 51 0.46 7.19 -6.93
CA ASP A 51 0.75 5.98 -6.17
C ASP A 51 0.14 4.73 -6.79
N TYR A 52 -1.02 4.87 -7.45
CA TYR A 52 -1.58 3.84 -8.31
C TYR A 52 -0.59 3.36 -9.37
N GLN A 53 -0.01 4.28 -10.15
CA GLN A 53 0.92 3.92 -11.22
C GLN A 53 2.21 3.31 -10.66
N ARG A 54 2.64 3.71 -9.45
CA ARG A 54 3.75 3.05 -8.74
C ARG A 54 3.40 1.60 -8.39
N GLY A 55 2.21 1.34 -7.87
CA GLY A 55 1.72 0.00 -7.56
C GLY A 55 1.66 -0.90 -8.79
N TYR A 56 1.09 -0.38 -9.88
CA TYR A 56 1.00 -1.06 -11.16
C TYR A 56 2.40 -1.44 -11.70
N THR A 57 3.32 -0.48 -11.70
CA THR A 57 4.70 -0.68 -12.15
C THR A 57 5.44 -1.70 -11.28
N GLN A 58 5.20 -1.70 -9.97
CA GLN A 58 5.79 -2.69 -9.06
C GLN A 58 5.32 -4.11 -9.37
N ALA A 59 4.05 -4.32 -9.70
CA ALA A 59 3.54 -5.64 -10.07
C ALA A 59 4.13 -6.14 -11.40
N LEU A 60 4.26 -5.27 -12.41
CA LEU A 60 4.97 -5.61 -13.65
C LEU A 60 6.43 -5.98 -13.38
N ASN A 61 7.11 -5.21 -12.54
CA ASN A 61 8.50 -5.47 -12.20
C ASN A 61 8.65 -6.79 -11.43
N ASP A 62 7.75 -7.10 -10.49
CA ASP A 62 7.75 -8.39 -9.81
C ASP A 62 7.55 -9.54 -10.81
N TYR A 63 6.62 -9.41 -11.75
CA TYR A 63 6.38 -10.41 -12.81
C TYR A 63 7.60 -10.61 -13.73
N ASN A 64 8.15 -9.54 -14.29
CA ASN A 64 9.28 -9.59 -15.23
C ASN A 64 10.55 -10.17 -14.59
N ASN A 65 10.72 -9.98 -13.28
CA ASN A 65 11.83 -10.56 -12.52
C ASN A 65 11.50 -11.94 -11.91
N HIS A 66 10.42 -12.59 -12.36
CA HIS A 66 9.98 -13.92 -11.89
C HIS A 66 9.77 -13.98 -10.36
N ARG A 67 9.38 -12.87 -9.75
CA ARG A 67 9.06 -12.79 -8.32
C ARG A 67 7.59 -13.13 -8.10
N HIS A 68 7.30 -13.73 -6.96
CA HIS A 68 5.92 -13.94 -6.54
C HIS A 68 5.19 -12.62 -6.32
N PHE A 69 3.93 -12.57 -6.75
CA PHE A 69 3.05 -11.45 -6.43
C PHE A 69 2.82 -11.35 -4.92
N LYS A 70 3.01 -10.14 -4.39
CA LYS A 70 2.76 -9.82 -2.99
C LYS A 70 1.26 -9.84 -2.70
N LEU A 71 0.92 -10.14 -1.44
CA LEU A 71 -0.43 -10.05 -0.92
C LEU A 71 -0.54 -8.81 -0.05
N TYR A 72 -1.35 -7.85 -0.51
CA TYR A 72 -1.64 -6.64 0.24
C TYR A 72 -3.01 -6.75 0.92
N PRO A 73 -3.14 -6.42 2.21
CA PRO A 73 -4.40 -6.54 2.95
C PRO A 73 -5.34 -5.36 2.64
N LYS A 74 -5.78 -5.21 1.37
CA LYS A 74 -6.51 -4.04 0.87
C LYS A 74 -7.68 -3.64 1.78
N ARG A 75 -8.54 -4.59 2.14
CA ARG A 75 -9.75 -4.32 2.96
C ARG A 75 -9.41 -3.68 4.32
N ILE A 76 -8.29 -4.05 4.91
CA ILE A 76 -7.82 -3.46 6.18
C ILE A 76 -7.31 -2.04 5.93
N VAL A 77 -6.56 -1.83 4.86
CA VAL A 77 -6.05 -0.51 4.48
C VAL A 77 -7.18 0.45 4.16
N ASP A 78 -8.17 0.04 3.37
CA ASP A 78 -9.34 0.87 3.04
C ASP A 78 -10.14 1.26 4.29
N PHE A 79 -10.32 0.30 5.21
CA PHE A 79 -11.00 0.54 6.47
C PHE A 79 -10.25 1.57 7.32
N LEU A 80 -8.94 1.40 7.49
CA LEU A 80 -8.11 2.35 8.22
C LEU A 80 -8.05 3.70 7.51
N ASN A 81 -8.03 3.75 6.18
CA ASN A 81 -8.02 4.99 5.42
C ASN A 81 -9.27 5.82 5.72
N LYS A 82 -10.44 5.19 5.72
CA LYS A 82 -11.71 5.84 6.10
C LYS A 82 -11.70 6.30 7.56
N LEU A 83 -11.25 5.44 8.48
CA LEU A 83 -11.17 5.77 9.91
C LEU A 83 -10.25 6.97 10.19
N LEU A 84 -9.17 7.09 9.41
CA LEU A 84 -8.14 8.11 9.57
C LEU A 84 -8.41 9.38 8.74
N GLY A 85 -9.58 9.53 8.12
CA GLY A 85 -9.91 10.69 7.31
C GLY A 85 -9.05 10.82 6.06
N ASN A 86 -8.91 9.73 5.30
CA ASN A 86 -8.19 9.62 4.03
C ASN A 86 -6.65 9.78 4.10
N ARG A 87 -6.06 9.64 5.28
CA ARG A 87 -4.61 9.77 5.49
C ARG A 87 -3.75 8.62 4.91
N LEU A 88 -4.38 7.54 4.45
CA LEU A 88 -3.71 6.38 3.84
C LEU A 88 -4.10 6.21 2.37
N ILE A 89 -4.64 7.25 1.73
CA ILE A 89 -5.15 7.16 0.36
C ILE A 89 -4.07 6.74 -0.63
N GLU A 90 -2.85 7.25 -0.45
CA GLU A 90 -1.67 6.87 -1.25
C GLU A 90 -1.38 5.36 -1.20
N ILE A 91 -1.56 4.74 -0.03
CA ILE A 91 -1.33 3.30 0.15
C ILE A 91 -2.48 2.49 -0.46
N SER A 92 -3.71 2.98 -0.29
CA SER A 92 -4.91 2.41 -0.94
C SER A 92 -4.72 2.39 -2.46
N ASP A 93 -4.37 3.53 -3.03
CA ASP A 93 -4.16 3.72 -4.47
C ASP A 93 -3.03 2.83 -5.00
N PHE A 94 -1.91 2.76 -4.26
CA PHE A 94 -0.81 1.84 -4.59
C PHE A 94 -1.28 0.39 -4.65
N ILE A 95 -2.02 -0.08 -3.64
CA ILE A 95 -2.50 -1.46 -3.60
C ILE A 95 -3.44 -1.72 -4.78
N ASP A 96 -4.29 -0.75 -5.13
CA ASP A 96 -5.18 -0.84 -6.28
C ASP A 96 -4.41 -1.01 -7.59
N GLY A 97 -3.40 -0.18 -7.82
CA GLY A 97 -2.55 -0.31 -9.02
C GLY A 97 -1.87 -1.68 -9.10
N TYR A 98 -1.32 -2.17 -7.99
CA TYR A 98 -0.67 -3.48 -7.93
C TYR A 98 -1.63 -4.63 -8.25
N VAL A 99 -2.83 -4.60 -7.67
CA VAL A 99 -3.85 -5.62 -7.88
C VAL A 99 -4.37 -5.60 -9.32
N THR A 100 -4.57 -4.43 -9.92
CA THR A 100 -4.99 -4.31 -11.32
C THR A 100 -3.97 -4.96 -12.26
N ALA A 101 -2.70 -4.56 -12.19
CA ALA A 101 -1.63 -5.15 -13.00
C ALA A 101 -1.55 -6.68 -12.82
N LYS A 102 -1.61 -7.16 -11.56
CA LYS A 102 -1.62 -8.59 -11.27
C LYS A 102 -2.79 -9.32 -11.95
N HIS A 103 -3.99 -8.76 -11.95
CA HIS A 103 -5.14 -9.37 -12.63
C HIS A 103 -4.98 -9.38 -14.14
N GLU A 104 -4.50 -8.29 -14.73
CA GLU A 104 -4.25 -8.21 -16.17
C GLU A 104 -3.21 -9.23 -16.64
N ILE A 105 -2.08 -9.32 -15.93
CA ILE A 105 -1.02 -10.30 -16.21
C ILE A 105 -1.57 -11.72 -16.14
N LYS A 106 -2.38 -12.04 -15.12
CA LYS A 106 -3.00 -13.37 -14.97
C LYS A 106 -4.05 -13.70 -16.02
N ARG A 107 -4.66 -12.70 -16.64
CA ARG A 107 -5.66 -12.90 -17.70
C ARG A 107 -5.00 -13.15 -19.05
N ASN A 108 -3.81 -12.61 -19.25
CA ASN A 108 -3.09 -12.62 -20.53
C ASN A 108 -2.04 -13.76 -20.62
N ASN A 109 -1.90 -14.60 -19.58
CA ASN A 109 -1.07 -15.81 -19.55
C ASN A 109 -1.93 -17.01 -19.18
#